data_AF-A0A1C6I6I6-F1
#
_entry.id   AF-A0A1C6I6I6-F1
#
_cell.length_a   1.000
_cell.length_b   1.000
_cell.length_c   1.000
_cell.angle_alpha   90.00
_cell.angle_beta   90.00
_cell.angle_gamma   90.00
#
_symmetry.space_group_name_H-M   'P 1'
#
loop_
_entity.id
_entity.type
_entity.pdbx_description
1 polymer ?
#
loop_
_entity_poly.entity_id
_entity_poly.type
_entity_poly.pdbx_seq_one_letter_code
_entity_poly.pdbx_strand_id
1 'polypeptide(L)'
;MLENHHEPIVSKEVFEKAQSLQIRYTKKSKFDRETTLLGGYVKCGNCRRSLTSSSPVHGHILYSCAYSKGKEDTGCFAGKADNKMLEHIVLAEIKAYLRQNISQEQMQ
;
A
#
# COMPACT_ATOMS: atom_id res chain seq x y z
N MET A 1 -33.52 -9.75 -13.95
CA MET A 1 -32.86 -9.21 -15.17
C MET A 1 -32.32 -10.40 -15.93
N LEU A 2 -32.65 -10.51 -17.21
CA LEU A 2 -32.20 -11.63 -18.04
C LEU A 2 -30.88 -11.22 -18.73
N GLU A 3 -29.85 -12.05 -18.61
CA GLU A 3 -28.54 -11.77 -19.21
C GLU A 3 -28.57 -11.95 -20.74
N ASN A 4 -27.68 -11.24 -21.45
CA ASN A 4 -27.36 -11.45 -22.88
C ASN A 4 -28.46 -11.11 -23.92
N HIS A 5 -29.26 -10.07 -23.69
CA HIS A 5 -30.23 -9.58 -24.67
C HIS A 5 -29.63 -8.87 -25.90
N HIS A 6 -28.34 -8.54 -25.85
CA HIS A 6 -27.62 -7.96 -26.96
C HIS A 6 -26.22 -8.56 -27.03
N GLU A 7 -25.60 -8.48 -28.20
CA GLU A 7 -24.20 -8.83 -28.35
C GLU A 7 -23.35 -7.97 -27.39
N PRO A 8 -22.50 -8.59 -26.56
CA PRO A 8 -21.74 -7.85 -25.58
C PRO A 8 -20.68 -6.96 -26.27
N ILE A 9 -20.58 -5.70 -25.84
CA ILE A 9 -19.61 -4.73 -26.36
C ILE A 9 -18.16 -5.17 -26.04
N VAL A 10 -17.97 -5.80 -24.88
CA VAL A 10 -16.70 -6.36 -24.42
C VAL A 10 -16.94 -7.72 -23.77
N SER A 11 -15.94 -8.60 -23.78
CA SER A 11 -16.08 -9.89 -23.11
C SER A 11 -16.27 -9.71 -21.60
N LYS A 12 -17.02 -10.63 -20.98
CA LYS A 12 -17.21 -10.65 -19.52
C LYS A 12 -15.86 -10.66 -18.79
N GLU A 13 -14.89 -11.40 -19.31
CA GLU A 13 -13.53 -11.45 -18.75
C GLU A 13 -12.86 -10.06 -18.74
N VAL A 14 -12.92 -9.31 -19.84
CA VAL A 14 -12.36 -7.97 -19.92
C VAL A 14 -13.09 -7.01 -18.99
N PHE A 15 -14.42 -7.10 -18.94
CA PHE A 15 -15.25 -6.30 -18.04
C PHE A 15 -14.87 -6.53 -16.58
N GLU A 16 -14.81 -7.78 -16.13
CA GLU A 16 -14.47 -8.13 -14.74
C GLU A 16 -13.03 -7.73 -14.40
N LYS A 17 -12.07 -7.91 -15.33
CA LYS A 17 -10.70 -7.41 -15.16
C LYS A 17 -10.69 -5.89 -14.99
N ALA A 18 -11.44 -5.14 -15.81
CA ALA A 18 -11.54 -3.69 -15.70
C ALA A 18 -12.18 -3.25 -14.38
N GLN A 19 -13.27 -3.91 -13.94
CA GLN A 19 -13.90 -3.66 -12.65
C GLN A 19 -12.92 -3.89 -11.50
N SER A 20 -12.13 -4.97 -11.54
CA SER A 20 -11.11 -5.27 -10.52
C SER A 20 -10.03 -4.19 -10.40
N LEU A 21 -9.67 -3.54 -11.51
CA LEU A 21 -8.72 -2.43 -11.53
C LEU A 21 -9.34 -1.14 -10.96
N GLN A 22 -10.62 -0.89 -11.25
CA GLN A 22 -11.34 0.28 -10.73
C GLN A 22 -11.40 0.26 -9.20
N ILE A 23 -11.67 -0.91 -8.59
CA ILE A 23 -11.66 -1.08 -7.13
C ILE A 23 -10.29 -0.72 -6.53
N ARG A 24 -9.19 -1.13 -7.17
CA ARG A 24 -7.82 -0.83 -6.74
C ARG A 24 -7.46 0.65 -6.85
N TYR A 25 -8.05 1.38 -7.81
CA TYR A 25 -7.68 2.76 -8.14
C TYR A 25 -8.34 3.83 -7.23
N THR A 26 -9.31 3.46 -6.39
CA THR A 26 -10.10 4.41 -5.56
C THR A 26 -9.33 5.14 -4.45
N LYS A 27 -8.01 4.92 -4.29
CA LYS A 27 -7.19 5.50 -3.20
C LYS A 27 -6.08 6.46 -3.64
N LYS A 28 -6.11 7.01 -4.85
CA LYS A 28 -5.21 8.12 -5.20
C LYS A 28 -5.97 9.46 -5.11
N SER A 29 -5.65 10.24 -4.09
CA SER A 29 -6.08 11.64 -4.00
C SER A 29 -5.62 12.39 -5.26
N LYS A 30 -6.47 13.23 -5.84
CA LYS A 30 -6.14 14.07 -7.01
C LYS A 30 -4.99 15.05 -6.75
N PHE A 31 -4.59 15.22 -5.48
CA PHE A 31 -3.54 16.13 -5.03
C PHE A 31 -2.22 15.43 -4.70
N ASP A 32 -2.18 14.09 -4.70
CA ASP A 32 -1.00 13.32 -4.29
C ASP A 32 -0.17 12.93 -5.52
N ARG A 33 0.66 13.87 -6.00
CA ARG A 33 1.39 13.74 -7.27
C ARG A 33 2.76 13.07 -7.19
N GLU A 34 3.16 12.56 -6.03
CA GLU A 34 4.29 11.63 -5.90
C GLU A 34 3.97 10.59 -4.80
N THR A 35 3.16 9.58 -5.15
CA THR A 35 2.96 8.45 -4.23
C THR A 35 4.28 7.71 -4.07
N THR A 36 4.87 7.79 -2.89
CA THR A 36 6.08 7.05 -2.50
C THR A 36 5.87 5.54 -2.65
N LEU A 37 6.96 4.78 -2.80
CA LEU A 37 6.88 3.32 -3.02
C LEU A 37 6.05 2.60 -1.94
N LEU A 38 6.18 3.04 -0.69
CA LEU A 38 5.46 2.49 0.46
C LEU A 38 4.23 3.34 0.88
N GLY A 39 3.86 4.32 0.05
CA GLY A 39 2.71 5.19 0.27
C GLY A 39 1.42 4.39 0.43
N GLY A 40 0.70 4.62 1.53
CA GLY A 40 -0.54 3.92 1.84
C GLY A 40 -0.40 2.50 2.41
N TYR A 41 0.80 1.89 2.35
CA TYR A 41 1.10 0.58 2.94
C TYR A 41 1.58 0.71 4.38
N VAL A 42 2.40 1.72 4.70
CA VAL A 42 2.90 1.93 6.07
C VAL A 42 1.78 2.45 6.97
N LYS A 43 1.46 1.73 8.04
CA LYS A 43 0.41 2.08 9.02
C LYS A 43 0.99 2.34 10.39
N CYS A 44 0.35 3.22 11.16
CA CYS A 44 0.63 3.37 12.59
C CYS A 44 0.22 2.10 13.34
N GLY A 45 1.09 1.58 14.22
CA GLY A 45 0.80 0.40 15.04
C GLY A 45 -0.40 0.60 15.97
N ASN A 46 -0.58 1.81 16.50
CA ASN A 46 -1.66 2.15 17.43
C ASN A 46 -2.97 2.50 16.70
N CYS A 47 -3.03 3.64 16.01
CA CYS A 47 -4.27 4.12 15.40
C CYS A 47 -4.64 3.47 14.07
N ARG A 48 -3.80 2.56 13.54
CA ARG A 48 -3.99 1.79 12.28
C ARG A 48 -4.15 2.62 10.99
N ARG A 49 -4.11 3.95 11.08
CA ARG A 49 -4.15 4.86 9.93
C ARG A 49 -2.82 4.85 9.17
N SER A 50 -2.86 5.20 7.89
CA SER A 50 -1.65 5.39 7.07
C SER A 50 -0.74 6.44 7.70
N LEU A 51 0.56 6.19 7.68
CA LEU A 51 1.54 7.22 7.98
C LEU A 51 1.60 8.23 6.82
N THR A 52 1.88 9.48 7.16
CA THR A 52 2.10 10.57 6.21
C THR A 52 3.58 10.64 5.86
N SER A 53 3.90 10.73 4.58
CA SER A 53 5.27 10.95 4.09
C SER A 53 5.62 12.43 4.06
N SER A 54 6.87 12.76 4.38
CA SER A 54 7.44 14.08 4.14
C SER A 54 7.76 14.29 2.65
N SER A 55 8.06 15.54 2.28
CA SER A 55 8.84 15.79 1.07
C SER A 55 10.23 15.15 1.18
N PRO A 56 10.88 14.82 0.04
CA PRO A 56 12.25 14.31 0.05
C PRO A 56 13.23 15.31 0.66
N VAL A 57 14.07 14.85 1.59
CA VAL A 57 15.14 15.61 2.22
C VAL A 57 16.43 14.82 2.06
N HIS A 58 17.41 15.35 1.33
CA HIS A 58 18.67 14.64 1.00
C HIS A 58 18.46 13.23 0.41
N GLY A 59 17.38 13.03 -0.36
CA GLY A 59 17.04 11.72 -0.92
C GLY A 59 16.43 10.72 0.07
N HIS A 60 15.98 11.21 1.23
CA HIS A 60 15.24 10.45 2.24
C HIS A 60 13.81 10.96 2.37
N ILE A 61 12.87 10.05 2.60
CA ILE A 61 11.47 10.36 2.88
C ILE A 61 11.13 9.79 4.25
N LEU A 62 10.56 10.63 5.11
CA LEU A 62 10.26 10.27 6.49
C LEU A 62 8.76 10.06 6.66
N TYR A 63 8.38 8.92 7.24
CA TYR A 63 7.00 8.58 7.58
C TYR A 63 6.72 8.90 9.04
N SER A 64 5.57 9.54 9.30
CA SER A 64 5.13 9.87 10.66
C SER A 64 3.62 9.73 10.80
N CYS A 65 3.14 9.51 12.03
CA CYS A 65 1.71 9.49 12.29
C CYS A 65 1.19 10.92 12.45
N ALA A 66 0.19 11.32 11.68
CA ALA A 66 -0.42 12.64 11.83
C ALA A 66 -1.01 12.89 13.23
N TYR A 67 -1.40 11.82 13.94
CA TYR A 67 -2.03 11.88 15.26
C TYR A 67 -1.06 11.69 16.42
N SER A 68 0.25 11.52 16.17
CA SER A 68 1.23 11.49 17.25
C SER A 68 1.62 12.88 17.75
N LYS A 69 1.20 13.95 17.05
CA LYS A 69 1.40 15.33 17.48
C LYS A 69 0.10 15.88 18.08
N GLY A 70 0.10 16.11 19.38
CA GLY A 70 -1.04 16.64 20.15
C GLY A 70 -0.61 16.99 21.58
N LYS A 71 -1.50 17.64 22.34
CA LYS A 71 -1.26 17.97 23.77
C LYS A 71 -1.33 16.73 24.68
N GLU A 72 -2.05 15.70 24.25
CA GLU A 72 -2.26 14.46 24.99
C GLU A 72 -1.40 13.34 24.39
N ASP A 73 -0.95 12.42 25.24
CA ASP A 73 -0.29 11.21 24.78
C ASP A 73 -1.30 10.31 24.06
N THR A 74 -1.17 10.22 22.74
CA THR A 74 -2.07 9.41 21.92
C THR A 74 -1.61 7.96 21.80
N GLY A 75 -0.46 7.59 22.35
CA GLY A 75 0.18 6.28 22.14
C GLY A 75 0.55 6.00 20.68
N CYS A 76 0.37 6.96 19.77
CA CYS A 76 0.72 6.81 18.36
C CYS A 76 2.23 6.92 18.16
N PHE A 77 2.72 6.36 17.05
CA PHE A 77 4.13 6.43 16.67
C PHE A 77 4.61 7.89 16.59
N ALA A 78 5.35 8.32 17.61
CA ALA A 78 5.88 9.68 17.77
C ALA A 78 7.19 9.91 16.98
N GLY A 79 7.80 8.84 16.47
CA GLY A 79 9.03 8.89 15.70
C GLY A 79 8.83 9.25 14.22
N LYS A 80 9.94 9.17 13.50
CA LYS A 80 9.98 9.20 12.04
C LYS A 80 10.66 7.92 11.55
N ALA A 81 10.02 7.24 10.60
CA ALA A 81 10.60 6.06 9.96
C ALA A 81 11.14 6.44 8.58
N ASP A 82 12.39 6.07 8.30
CA ASP A 82 13.04 6.36 7.03
C ASP A 82 12.60 5.41 5.91
N ASN A 83 12.34 5.93 4.72
CA ASN A 83 11.87 5.11 3.60
C ASN A 83 12.88 4.03 3.20
N LYS A 84 14.18 4.33 3.14
CA LYS A 84 15.19 3.36 2.69
C LYS A 84 15.31 2.21 3.68
N MET A 85 15.25 2.51 4.97
CA MET A 85 15.20 1.47 6.02
C MET A 85 13.97 0.58 5.84
N LEU A 86 12.78 1.17 5.67
CA LEU A 86 11.55 0.40 5.51
C LEU A 86 11.56 -0.43 4.22
N GLU A 87 12.04 0.13 3.10
CA GLU A 87 12.18 -0.58 1.83
C GLU A 87 13.13 -1.77 1.95
N HIS A 88 14.24 -1.61 2.67
CA HIS A 88 15.17 -2.70 2.93
C HIS A 88 14.53 -3.83 3.73
N ILE A 89 13.82 -3.49 4.82
CA ILE A 89 13.12 -4.48 5.66
C ILE A 89 12.06 -5.21 4.84
N VAL A 90 11.20 -4.48 4.13
CA VAL A 90 10.14 -5.07 3.31
C VAL A 90 10.71 -5.99 2.23
N LEU A 91 11.78 -5.57 1.55
CA LEU A 91 12.43 -6.39 0.53
C LEU A 91 13.04 -7.67 1.12
N ALA A 92 13.66 -7.57 2.30
CA ALA A 92 14.22 -8.73 2.99
C ALA A 92 13.11 -9.74 3.37
N GLU A 93 12.00 -9.27 3.92
CA GLU A 93 10.87 -10.11 4.29
C GLU A 93 10.20 -10.76 3.08
N ILE A 94 9.99 -10.01 1.99
CA ILE A 94 9.44 -10.58 0.74
C ILE A 94 10.35 -11.68 0.21
N LYS A 95 11.67 -11.47 0.20
CA LYS A 95 12.63 -12.49 -0.24
C LYS A 95 12.61 -13.72 0.66
N ALA A 96 12.51 -13.54 1.98
CA ALA A 96 12.42 -14.64 2.94
C ALA A 96 11.14 -15.46 2.73
N TYR A 97 10.00 -14.78 2.62
CA TYR A 97 8.71 -15.40 2.33
C TYR A 97 8.74 -16.20 1.02
N LEU A 98 9.27 -15.63 -0.06
CA LEU A 98 9.37 -16.31 -1.35
C LEU A 98 10.24 -17.56 -1.27
N ARG A 99 11.41 -17.49 -0.62
CA ARG A 99 12.28 -18.66 -0.43
C ARG A 99 11.56 -19.78 0.31
N GLN A 100 10.84 -19.45 1.39
CA GLN A 100 10.10 -20.44 2.15
C GLN A 100 9.02 -21.10 1.29
N ASN A 101 8.21 -20.32 0.58
CA ASN A 101 7.04 -20.85 -0.15
C ASN A 101 7.43 -21.58 -1.45
N ILE A 102 8.44 -21.12 -2.19
CA ILE A 102 8.93 -21.85 -3.37
C ILE A 102 9.51 -23.20 -2.96
N SER A 103 10.23 -23.28 -1.84
CA SER A 103 10.73 -24.56 -1.33
C SER A 103 9.62 -25.51 -0.90
N GLN A 104 8.46 -25.01 -0.45
CA GLN A 104 7.30 -25.86 -0.14
C GLN A 104 6.61 -26.37 -1.42
N GLU A 105 6.44 -25.53 -2.45
CA GLU A 105 5.85 -25.94 -3.73
C GLU A 105 6.70 -26.98 -4.48
N GLN A 106 8.03 -26.96 -4.31
CA GLN A 106 8.94 -27.95 -4.92
C GLN A 106 8.95 -29.33 -4.22
N MET A 107 8.33 -29.46 -3.05
CA MET A 107 8.18 -30.73 -2.33
C MET A 107 6.81 -31.39 -2.53
N GLN A 108 5.92 -30.76 -3.32
CA GLN A 108 4.59 -31.25 -3.67
C GLN A 108 4.59 -31.84 -5.07
#